data_AF-A0A2J6IHY1-F1
#
_entry.id   AF-A0A2J6IHY1-F1
#
_cell.length_a   1.000
_cell.length_b   1.000
_cell.length_c   1.000
_cell.angle_alpha   90.00
_cell.angle_beta   90.00
_cell.angle_gamma   90.00
#
_symmetry.space_group_name_H-M   'P 1'
#
loop_
_entity.id
_entity.type
_entity.pdbx_description
1 polymer ?
#
loop_
_entity_poly.entity_id
_entity_poly.type
_entity_poly.pdbx_seq_one_letter_code
_entity_poly.pdbx_strand_id
1 'polypeptide(L)'
;MNEGVAIKRISSKSKASYRNSHWDLVDAYTENEKILESLDEEELPKEMQNMSPQEQTEYIEEKSQKRSEIVKQIKELSDQRDKYVAEKRKNNTDNMLDQAIIKAVKKQAIARKFEF
;
A
#
# COMPACT_ATOMS: atom_id res chain seq x y z
N MET A 1 2.70 1.01 19.10
CA MET A 1 2.64 1.58 17.73
C MET A 1 1.23 2.13 17.54
N ASN A 2 1.03 3.32 16.96
CA ASN A 2 -0.33 3.84 16.75
C ASN A 2 -1.04 3.04 15.65
N GLU A 3 -2.18 2.41 15.97
CA GLU A 3 -2.92 1.52 15.06
C GLU A 3 -3.36 2.23 13.77
N GLY A 4 -3.82 3.49 13.87
CA GLY A 4 -4.19 4.29 12.71
C GLY A 4 -3.01 4.57 11.77
N VAL A 5 -1.79 4.67 12.31
CA VAL A 5 -0.56 4.81 11.51
C VAL A 5 -0.22 3.50 10.82
N ALA A 6 -0.36 2.36 11.50
CA ALA A 6 -0.14 1.04 10.92
C ALA A 6 -1.10 0.76 9.75
N ILE A 7 -2.40 1.04 9.93
CA ILE A 7 -3.43 0.87 8.89
C ILE A 7 -3.12 1.72 7.66
N LYS A 8 -2.74 2.99 7.83
CA LYS A 8 -2.35 3.87 6.72
C LYS A 8 -1.13 3.32 5.97
N ARG A 9 -0.14 2.79 6.69
CA ARG A 9 1.04 2.17 6.07
C ARG A 9 0.66 0.94 5.27
N ILE A 10 -0.19 0.06 5.81
CA ILE A 10 -0.69 -1.13 5.11
C ILE A 10 -1.37 -0.73 3.80
N SER A 11 -2.30 0.23 3.85
CA SER A 11 -2.98 0.75 2.65
C SER A 11 -2.02 1.39 1.64
N SER A 12 -0.96 2.05 2.10
CA SER A 12 0.06 2.62 1.20
C SER A 12 0.87 1.54 0.50
N LYS A 13 1.24 0.47 1.22
CA LYS A 13 2.07 -0.63 0.70
C LYS A 13 1.31 -1.56 -0.24
N SER A 14 -0.02 -1.60 -0.14
CA SER A 14 -0.87 -2.40 -1.04
C SER A 14 -1.17 -1.71 -2.38
N LYS A 15 -0.66 -0.50 -2.62
CA LYS A 15 -0.90 0.24 -3.86
C LYS A 15 0.15 -0.09 -4.91
N ALA A 16 -0.28 -0.07 -6.17
CA ALA A 16 0.60 -0.27 -7.32
C ALA A 16 1.76 0.73 -7.42
N SER A 17 1.65 1.91 -6.79
CA SER A 17 2.74 2.90 -6.72
C SER A 17 3.89 2.47 -5.80
N TYR A 18 3.66 1.48 -4.92
CA TYR A 18 4.66 0.95 -4.00
C TYR A 18 5.35 -0.25 -4.64
N ARG A 19 6.23 0.01 -5.62
CA ARG A 19 7.00 -1.01 -6.35
C ARG A 19 8.38 -1.21 -5.73
N ASN A 20 8.78 -2.46 -5.52
CA ASN A 20 10.01 -2.82 -4.81
C ASN A 20 10.89 -3.79 -5.60
N SER A 21 10.78 -3.77 -6.92
CA SER A 21 11.42 -4.70 -7.86
C SER A 21 12.94 -4.77 -7.77
N HIS A 22 13.58 -3.80 -7.11
CA HIS A 22 15.02 -3.84 -6.81
C HIS A 22 15.40 -4.84 -5.70
N TRP A 23 14.46 -5.22 -4.82
CA TRP A 23 14.74 -6.06 -3.65
C TRP A 23 13.64 -7.09 -3.34
N ASP A 24 12.52 -7.05 -4.03
CA ASP A 24 11.43 -8.01 -3.91
C ASP A 24 11.28 -8.81 -5.22
N LEU A 25 11.47 -10.13 -5.11
CA LEU A 25 11.49 -11.03 -6.25
C LEU A 25 10.12 -11.18 -6.93
N VAL A 26 9.02 -11.05 -6.19
CA VAL A 26 7.66 -11.14 -6.74
C VAL A 26 7.34 -9.87 -7.56
N ASP A 27 7.73 -8.70 -7.07
CA ASP A 27 7.61 -7.44 -7.80
C ASP A 27 8.51 -7.45 -9.05
N ALA A 28 9.75 -7.93 -8.91
CA ALA A 28 10.69 -8.10 -10.03
C ALA A 28 10.15 -9.05 -11.11
N TYR A 29 9.60 -10.19 -10.70
CA TYR A 29 8.99 -11.17 -11.60
C TYR A 29 7.76 -10.59 -12.32
N THR A 30 6.92 -9.83 -11.62
CA THR A 30 5.76 -9.16 -12.22
C THR A 30 6.15 -8.14 -13.28
N GLU A 31 7.34 -7.53 -13.17
CA GLU A 31 7.87 -6.60 -14.18
C GLU A 31 8.58 -7.31 -15.33
N ASN A 32 9.30 -8.40 -15.02
CA ASN A 32 10.05 -9.19 -15.97
C ASN A 32 10.15 -10.65 -15.49
N GLU A 33 9.36 -11.53 -16.10
CA GLU A 33 9.33 -12.96 -15.77
C GLU A 33 10.69 -13.65 -15.98
N LYS A 34 11.55 -13.11 -16.86
CA LYS A 34 12.90 -13.64 -17.13
C LYS A 34 13.90 -13.38 -16.02
N ILE A 35 13.51 -12.68 -14.95
CA ILE A 35 14.43 -12.41 -13.83
C ILE A 35 15.00 -13.71 -13.24
N LEU A 36 14.22 -14.80 -13.22
CA LEU A 36 14.65 -16.09 -12.70
C LEU A 36 15.74 -16.76 -13.54
N GLU A 37 15.84 -16.43 -14.83
CA GLU A 37 16.92 -16.93 -15.69
C GLU A 37 18.25 -16.20 -15.44
N SER A 38 18.19 -15.03 -14.79
CA SER A 38 19.36 -14.16 -14.57
C SER A 38 19.94 -14.22 -13.16
N LEU A 39 19.26 -14.89 -12.22
CA LEU A 39 19.69 -15.00 -10.84
C LEU A 39 20.48 -16.28 -10.62
N ASP A 40 21.58 -16.18 -9.88
CA ASP A 40 22.30 -17.35 -9.40
C ASP A 40 21.54 -18.03 -8.25
N GLU A 41 21.76 -19.32 -8.05
CA GLU A 41 21.10 -20.10 -6.98
C GLU A 41 21.32 -19.49 -5.59
N GLU A 42 22.48 -18.87 -5.36
CA GLU A 42 22.84 -18.20 -4.10
C GLU A 42 22.03 -16.92 -3.85
N GLU A 43 21.53 -16.26 -4.90
CA GLU A 43 20.71 -15.05 -4.82
C GLU A 43 19.23 -15.37 -4.56
N LEU A 44 18.82 -16.61 -4.84
CA LEU A 44 17.46 -17.05 -4.60
C LEU A 44 17.17 -17.17 -3.09
N PRO A 45 15.92 -16.92 -2.67
CA PRO A 45 15.48 -17.23 -1.32
C PRO A 45 15.74 -18.70 -0.97
N LYS A 46 16.09 -18.98 0.30
CA LYS A 46 16.41 -20.34 0.78
C LYS A 46 15.39 -21.42 0.39
N GLU A 47 14.11 -21.05 0.35
CA GLU A 47 13.02 -21.96 -0.02
C GLU A 47 13.09 -22.39 -1.49
N MET A 48 13.67 -21.55 -2.35
CA MET A 48 13.77 -21.73 -3.80
C MET A 48 15.10 -22.32 -4.28
N GLN A 49 16.16 -22.28 -3.46
CA GLN A 49 17.50 -22.75 -3.88
C GLN A 49 17.49 -24.21 -4.35
N ASN A 50 16.72 -25.07 -3.68
CA ASN A 50 16.62 -26.50 -4.01
C ASN A 50 15.49 -26.83 -5.00
N MET A 51 14.82 -25.83 -5.58
CA MET A 51 13.73 -26.03 -6.54
C MET A 51 14.28 -26.08 -7.97
N SER A 52 13.69 -26.94 -8.81
CA SER A 52 13.92 -26.90 -10.25
C SER A 52 13.41 -25.57 -10.86
N PRO A 53 13.87 -25.18 -12.06
CA PRO A 53 13.38 -23.94 -12.70
C PRO A 53 11.86 -23.87 -12.86
N GLN A 54 11.21 -25.02 -13.12
CA GLN A 54 9.75 -25.09 -13.20
C GLN A 54 9.09 -24.86 -11.84
N GLU A 55 9.60 -25.51 -10.78
CA GLU A 55 9.10 -25.33 -9.41
C GLU A 55 9.32 -23.90 -8.89
N GLN A 56 10.42 -23.24 -9.28
CA GLN A 56 10.68 -21.84 -8.93
C GLN A 56 9.62 -20.89 -9.53
N THR A 57 9.30 -21.09 -10.81
CA THR A 57 8.25 -20.33 -11.49
C THR A 57 6.89 -20.56 -10.83
N GLU A 58 6.49 -21.82 -10.64
CA GLU A 58 5.22 -22.17 -9.98
C GLU A 58 5.14 -21.58 -8.57
N TYR A 59 6.24 -21.59 -7.81
CA TYR A 59 6.31 -21.01 -6.48
C TYR A 59 6.08 -19.48 -6.49
N ILE A 60 6.74 -18.76 -7.39
CA ILE A 60 6.58 -17.31 -7.48
C ILE A 60 5.19 -16.93 -7.98
N GLU A 61 4.63 -17.67 -8.93
CA GLU A 61 3.26 -17.47 -9.38
C GLU A 61 2.25 -17.63 -8.24
N GLU A 62 2.41 -18.68 -7.43
CA GLU A 62 1.59 -18.90 -6.23
C GLU A 62 1.73 -17.74 -5.24
N LYS A 63 2.95 -17.25 -4.98
CA LYS A 63 3.17 -16.08 -4.10
C LYS A 63 2.59 -14.80 -4.67
N SER A 64 2.70 -14.60 -5.98
CA SER A 64 2.14 -13.46 -6.71
C SER A 64 0.62 -13.44 -6.60
N GLN A 65 -0.03 -14.60 -6.77
CA GLN A 65 -1.47 -14.75 -6.63
C GLN A 65 -1.92 -14.49 -5.18
N LYS A 66 -1.27 -15.11 -4.19
CA LYS A 66 -1.55 -14.86 -2.77
C LYS A 66 -1.41 -13.38 -2.40
N ARG A 67 -0.36 -12.71 -2.91
CA ARG A 67 -0.15 -11.28 -2.69
C ARG A 67 -1.29 -10.46 -3.29
N SER A 68 -1.72 -10.77 -4.52
CA SER A 68 -2.83 -10.10 -5.19
C SER A 68 -4.15 -10.23 -4.40
N GLU A 69 -4.44 -11.43 -3.89
CA GLU A 69 -5.62 -11.69 -3.06
C GLU A 69 -5.61 -10.87 -1.77
N ILE A 70 -4.49 -10.84 -1.05
CA ILE A 70 -4.32 -10.05 0.17
C ILE A 70 -4.46 -8.55 -0.13
N VAL A 71 -3.84 -8.06 -1.21
CA VAL A 71 -3.95 -6.65 -1.64
C VAL A 71 -5.40 -6.27 -1.94
N LYS A 72 -6.15 -7.17 -2.59
CA LYS A 72 -7.58 -6.97 -2.85
C LYS A 72 -8.39 -6.86 -1.56
N GLN A 73 -8.15 -7.73 -0.59
CA GLN A 73 -8.80 -7.68 0.73
C GLN A 73 -8.45 -6.39 1.49
N ILE A 74 -7.18 -5.96 1.47
CA ILE A 74 -6.74 -4.69 2.07
C ILE A 74 -7.48 -3.51 1.46
N LYS A 75 -7.63 -3.49 0.13
CA LYS A 75 -8.35 -2.42 -0.57
C LYS A 75 -9.80 -2.36 -0.14
N GLU A 76 -10.50 -3.50 -0.14
CA GLU A 76 -11.90 -3.58 0.27
C GLU A 76 -12.11 -3.11 1.72
N LEU A 77 -11.30 -3.60 2.65
CA LEU A 77 -11.36 -3.18 4.06
C LEU A 77 -11.01 -1.70 4.25
N SER A 78 -10.05 -1.18 3.48
CA SER A 78 -9.68 0.24 3.51
C SER A 78 -10.83 1.12 3.03
N ASP A 79 -11.51 0.74 1.96
CA ASP A 79 -12.66 1.46 1.41
C ASP A 79 -13.84 1.45 2.39
N GLN A 80 -14.12 0.31 3.02
CA GLN A 80 -15.15 0.20 4.07
C GLN A 80 -14.84 1.11 5.27
N ARG A 81 -13.58 1.11 5.72
CA ARG A 81 -13.12 1.99 6.81
C ARG A 81 -13.26 3.47 6.44
N ASP A 82 -12.86 3.86 5.24
CA ASP A 82 -12.94 5.26 4.81
C ASP A 82 -14.38 5.75 4.70
N LYS A 83 -15.30 4.91 4.21
CA LYS A 83 -16.75 5.18 4.24
C LYS A 83 -17.24 5.37 5.68
N TYR A 84 -16.93 4.44 6.57
CA TYR A 84 -17.34 4.51 7.98
C TYR A 84 -16.82 5.79 8.67
N VAL A 85 -15.55 6.12 8.48
CA VAL A 85 -14.94 7.33 9.06
C VAL A 85 -15.58 8.59 8.48
N ALA A 86 -15.84 8.64 7.17
CA ALA A 86 -16.50 9.76 6.53
C ALA A 86 -17.91 9.99 7.08
N GLU A 87 -18.69 8.92 7.29
CA GLU A 87 -20.01 8.99 7.91
C GLU A 87 -19.94 9.48 9.35
N LYS A 88 -19.02 8.94 10.17
CA LYS A 88 -18.87 9.35 11.57
C LYS A 88 -18.43 10.80 11.72
N ARG A 89 -17.59 11.31 10.80
CA ARG A 89 -17.18 12.72 10.79
C ARG A 89 -18.33 13.69 10.53
N LYS A 90 -19.30 13.31 9.70
CA LYS A 90 -20.50 14.15 9.46
C LYS A 90 -21.32 14.38 10.73
N ASN A 91 -21.30 13.41 11.65
CA ASN A 91 -22.10 13.45 12.88
C ASN A 91 -21.36 14.12 14.07
N ASN A 92 -20.12 14.57 13.90
CA ASN A 92 -19.28 15.04 15.00
C ASN A 92 -18.45 16.27 14.60
N THR A 93 -19.14 17.37 14.32
CA THR A 93 -18.57 18.56 13.63
C THR A 93 -17.89 19.58 14.54
N ASP A 94 -18.17 19.56 15.85
CA ASP A 94 -17.97 20.77 16.65
C ASP A 94 -16.56 20.93 17.26
N ASN A 95 -15.71 19.89 17.29
CA ASN A 95 -14.40 19.98 17.96
C ASN A 95 -13.27 19.20 17.25
N MET A 96 -13.20 19.21 15.92
CA MET A 96 -12.08 18.58 15.21
C MET A 96 -10.92 19.54 14.94
N LEU A 97 -9.69 19.10 15.23
CA LEU A 97 -8.46 19.88 15.05
C LEU A 97 -8.26 20.31 13.59
N ASP A 98 -8.55 19.42 12.62
CA ASP A 98 -8.45 19.72 11.19
C ASP A 98 -9.39 20.87 10.78
N GLN A 99 -10.63 20.88 11.27
CA GLN A 99 -11.57 21.98 11.05
C GLN A 99 -11.08 23.29 11.67
N ALA A 100 -10.51 23.24 12.87
CA ALA A 100 -9.92 24.43 13.52
C ALA A 100 -8.74 24.99 12.71
N ILE A 101 -7.85 24.12 12.21
CA ILE A 101 -6.73 24.51 11.36
C ILE A 101 -7.24 25.09 10.03
N ILE A 102 -8.20 24.44 9.36
CA ILE A 102 -8.77 24.94 8.09
C ILE A 102 -9.40 26.32 8.30
N LYS A 103 -10.18 26.52 9.36
CA LYS A 103 -10.77 27.83 9.71
C LYS A 103 -9.70 28.89 9.95
N ALA A 104 -8.65 28.56 10.70
CA ALA A 104 -7.55 29.49 10.98
C ALA A 104 -6.77 29.86 9.70
N VAL A 105 -6.45 28.89 8.84
CA VAL A 105 -5.76 29.12 7.56
C VAL A 105 -6.62 29.98 6.63
N LYS A 106 -7.91 29.67 6.49
CA LYS A 106 -8.84 30.48 5.70
C LYS A 106 -8.92 31.92 6.21
N LYS A 107 -9.06 32.12 7.52
CA LYS A 107 -9.09 33.46 8.13
C LYS A 107 -7.82 34.25 7.81
N GLN A 108 -6.65 33.62 7.92
CA GLN A 108 -5.38 34.26 7.61
C GLN A 108 -5.23 34.58 6.11
N ALA A 109 -5.75 33.72 5.24
CA ALA A 109 -5.67 33.90 3.80
C ALA A 109 -6.61 35.02 3.31
N ILE A 110 -7.82 35.13 3.86
CA ILE A 110 -8.73 36.29 3.65
C ILE A 110 -8.06 37.59 4.09
N ALA A 111 -7.41 37.61 5.26
CA ALA A 111 -6.69 38.79 5.76
C ALA A 111 -5.54 39.23 4.82
N ARG A 112 -5.01 38.30 4.02
CA ARG A 112 -3.98 38.55 3.00
C ARG A 112 -4.55 38.81 1.59
N LYS A 113 -5.87 38.99 1.46
CA LYS A 113 -6.59 39.28 0.21
C LYS A 113 -6.51 38.16 -0.84
N PHE A 114 -6.39 36.92 -0.41
CA PHE A 114 -6.63 35.78 -1.29
C PHE A 114 -8.15 35.55 -1.41
N GLU A 115 -8.62 35.26 -2.62
CA GLU A 115 -10.02 34.91 -2.93
C GLU A 115 -10.12 33.39 -3.18
N PHE A 116 -11.23 32.78 -2.74
CA PHE A 116 -11.50 31.33 -2.85
C PHE A 116 -12.98 31.07 -3.11
#